data_AF-J5XWA7-F1
#
_entry.id   AF-J5XWA7-F1
#
_cell.length_a   1.000
_cell.length_b   1.000
_cell.length_c   1.000
_cell.angle_alpha   90.00
_cell.angle_beta   90.00
_cell.angle_gamma   90.00
#
_symmetry.space_group_name_H-M   'P 1'
#
loop_
_entity.id
_entity.type
_entity.pdbx_description
1 polymer ?
#
loop_
_entity_poly.entity_id
_entity_poly.type
_entity_poly.pdbx_seq_one_letter_code
_entity_poly.pdbx_strand_id
1 'polypeptide(L)'
;MTAQAYIDEKLKLWNVEYPTTLLIAEMQRVGLGLSDEFNEENERKTKLFFYNLIPELLLRPVSFSEGGLSFSYDKSAITAFYNLLCRQLGRVNLLEEKATVRDITNMF
;
A
#
# COMPACT_ATOMS: atom_id res chain seq x y z
N MET A 1 3.04 -17.16 12.32
CA MET A 1 2.38 -16.93 11.02
C MET A 1 3.44 -16.47 10.03
N THR A 2 3.35 -16.80 8.74
CA THR A 2 4.32 -16.30 7.75
C THR A 2 3.99 -14.87 7.36
N ALA A 3 5.00 -14.10 6.95
CA ALA A 3 4.78 -12.75 6.42
C ALA A 3 3.88 -12.76 5.18
N GLN A 4 3.96 -13.81 4.35
CA GLN A 4 3.06 -14.01 3.22
C GLN A 4 1.60 -14.15 3.67
N ALA A 5 1.33 -14.98 4.68
CA ALA A 5 -0.02 -15.18 5.20
C ALA A 5 -0.61 -13.87 5.75
N TYR A 6 0.22 -13.10 6.48
CA TYR A 6 -0.18 -11.78 6.98
C TYR A 6 -0.56 -10.81 5.85
N ILE A 7 0.24 -10.78 4.78
CA ILE A 7 -0.02 -9.91 3.61
C ILE A 7 -1.34 -10.31 2.94
N ASP A 8 -1.54 -11.61 2.72
CA ASP A 8 -2.74 -12.15 2.09
C ASP A 8 -4.01 -11.85 2.90
N GLU A 9 -3.97 -12.03 4.23
CA GLU A 9 -5.07 -11.67 5.13
C GLU A 9 -5.38 -10.16 5.08
N LYS A 10 -4.36 -9.31 5.02
CA LYS A 10 -4.54 -7.86 4.91
C LYS A 10 -5.16 -7.44 3.58
N LEU A 11 -4.71 -8.03 2.48
CA LEU A 11 -5.29 -7.74 1.15
C LEU A 11 -6.75 -8.20 1.08
N LYS A 12 -7.07 -9.37 1.63
CA LYS A 12 -8.45 -9.86 1.78
C LYS A 12 -9.31 -8.92 2.62
N LEU A 13 -8.79 -8.41 3.74
CA LEU A 13 -9.50 -7.45 4.59
C LEU A 13 -9.87 -6.18 3.82
N TRP A 14 -9.03 -5.76 2.87
CA TRP A 14 -9.29 -4.61 2.01
C TRP A 14 -10.07 -4.94 0.73
N ASN A 15 -10.52 -6.19 0.57
CA ASN A 15 -11.18 -6.69 -0.62
C ASN A 15 -10.35 -6.47 -1.90
N VAL A 16 -9.03 -6.67 -1.78
CA VAL A 16 -8.06 -6.55 -2.87
C VAL A 16 -7.66 -7.95 -3.33
N GLU A 17 -8.02 -8.30 -4.57
CA GLU A 17 -7.46 -9.46 -5.23
C GLU A 17 -6.13 -9.07 -5.89
N TYR A 18 -5.03 -9.62 -5.39
CA TYR A 18 -3.70 -9.39 -5.93
C TYR A 18 -3.10 -10.71 -6.42
N PRO A 19 -2.59 -10.78 -7.66
CA PRO A 19 -2.10 -12.03 -8.22
C PRO A 19 -0.86 -12.51 -7.45
N THR A 20 -0.85 -13.80 -7.11
CA THR A 20 0.21 -14.42 -6.29
C THR A 20 1.60 -14.25 -6.90
N THR A 21 1.73 -14.26 -8.22
CA THR A 21 3.01 -14.07 -8.92
C THR A 21 3.60 -12.68 -8.68
N LEU A 22 2.78 -11.63 -8.73
CA LEU A 22 3.23 -10.27 -8.41
C LEU A 22 3.50 -10.12 -6.91
N LEU A 23 2.71 -10.78 -6.06
CA LEU A 23 2.93 -10.79 -4.61
C LEU A 23 4.32 -11.32 -4.28
N ILE A 24 4.67 -12.48 -4.83
CA ILE A 24 5.98 -13.12 -4.64
C ILE A 24 7.10 -12.21 -5.17
N ALA A 25 6.92 -11.60 -6.34
CA ALA A 25 7.91 -10.70 -6.93
C ALA A 25 8.17 -9.47 -6.03
N GLU A 26 7.12 -8.83 -5.52
CA GLU A 26 7.25 -7.69 -4.61
C GLU A 26 7.84 -8.10 -3.24
N MET A 27 7.48 -9.26 -2.71
CA MET A 27 8.10 -9.80 -1.49
C MET A 27 9.62 -9.99 -1.69
N GLN A 28 10.05 -10.53 -2.83
CA GLN A 28 11.47 -10.65 -3.15
C GLN A 28 12.17 -9.30 -3.27
N ARG A 29 11.52 -8.26 -3.81
CA ARG A 29 12.09 -6.90 -3.91
C ARG A 29 12.41 -6.28 -2.56
N VAL A 30 11.63 -6.61 -1.53
CA VAL A 30 11.88 -6.12 -0.15
C VAL A 30 12.71 -7.11 0.70
N GLY A 31 13.19 -8.20 0.11
CA GLY A 31 13.99 -9.22 0.80
C GLY A 31 13.20 -10.09 1.77
N LEU A 32 11.91 -10.31 1.49
CA LEU A 32 11.02 -11.23 2.21
C LEU A 32 10.93 -12.57 1.49
N GLY A 33 11.29 -13.65 2.18
CA GLY A 33 11.02 -15.01 1.76
C GLY A 33 9.55 -15.41 1.98
N LEU A 34 9.11 -16.44 1.27
CA LEU A 34 7.74 -16.98 1.40
C LEU A 34 7.52 -17.69 2.73
N SER A 35 8.58 -18.31 3.26
CA SER A 35 8.58 -19.02 4.54
C SER A 35 9.06 -18.16 5.70
N ASP A 36 9.38 -16.88 5.47
CA ASP A 36 9.78 -15.97 6.54
C ASP A 36 8.64 -15.78 7.53
N GLU A 37 8.95 -15.97 8.82
CA GLU A 37 8.00 -15.71 9.89
C GLU A 37 7.78 -14.21 10.04
N PHE A 38 6.54 -13.84 10.36
CA PHE A 38 6.21 -12.48 10.75
C PHE A 38 6.73 -12.22 12.17
N ASN A 39 7.92 -11.63 12.25
CA ASN A 39 8.62 -11.24 13.47
C ASN A 39 9.08 -9.77 13.37
N GLU A 40 9.69 -9.20 14.40
CA GLU A 40 10.12 -7.79 14.41
C GLU A 40 11.06 -7.42 13.25
N GLU A 41 11.96 -8.33 12.83
CA GLU A 41 12.89 -8.10 11.73
C GLU A 41 12.16 -8.05 10.37
N ASN A 42 11.26 -9.00 10.14
CA ASN A 42 10.50 -9.13 8.91
C ASN A 42 9.27 -8.20 8.87
N GLU A 43 8.82 -7.69 10.02
CA GLU A 43 7.76 -6.68 10.12
C GLU A 43 8.14 -5.43 9.35
N ARG A 44 9.39 -4.94 9.49
CA ARG A 44 9.86 -3.76 8.77
C ARG A 44 9.85 -3.97 7.26
N LYS A 45 10.26 -5.15 6.79
CA LYS A 45 10.22 -5.52 5.36
C LYS A 45 8.77 -5.63 4.86
N THR A 46 7.87 -6.16 5.69
CA THR A 46 6.44 -6.27 5.39
C THR A 46 5.79 -4.88 5.28
N LYS A 47 6.19 -3.94 6.14
CA LYS A 47 5.78 -2.54 6.02
C LYS A 47 6.31 -1.92 4.72
N LEU A 48 7.57 -2.16 4.35
CA LEU A 48 8.13 -1.69 3.08
C LEU A 48 7.38 -2.26 1.86
N PHE A 49 6.94 -3.51 1.92
CA PHE A 49 6.10 -4.10 0.88
C PHE A 49 4.82 -3.28 0.67
N PHE A 50 4.07 -3.00 1.74
CA PHE A 50 2.86 -2.19 1.65
C PHE A 50 3.14 -0.73 1.24
N TYR A 51 4.30 -0.18 1.62
CA TYR A 51 4.72 1.16 1.19
C TYR A 51 4.82 1.28 -0.33
N ASN A 52 5.29 0.23 -1.01
CA ASN A 52 5.41 0.20 -2.47
C ASN A 52 4.08 -0.17 -3.13
N LEU A 53 3.39 -1.18 -2.59
CA LEU A 53 2.17 -1.72 -3.17
C LEU A 53 0.99 -0.74 -3.14
N ILE A 54 0.78 -0.05 -2.02
CA ILE A 54 -0.43 0.77 -1.83
C ILE A 54 -0.52 1.94 -2.83
N PRO A 55 0.55 2.71 -3.08
CA PRO A 55 0.54 3.72 -4.15
C PRO A 55 0.18 3.14 -5.50
N GLU A 56 0.79 2.01 -5.88
CA GLU A 56 0.47 1.35 -7.17
C GLU A 56 -0.99 0.87 -7.24
N LEU A 57 -1.52 0.38 -6.12
CA LEU A 57 -2.91 -0.06 -6.00
C LEU A 57 -3.89 1.11 -6.16
N LEU A 58 -3.61 2.25 -5.52
CA LEU A 58 -4.50 3.42 -5.51
C LEU A 58 -4.36 4.29 -6.77
N LEU A 59 -3.17 4.32 -7.40
CA LEU A 59 -2.92 5.01 -8.67
C LEU A 59 -3.47 4.25 -9.88
N ARG A 60 -3.75 2.94 -9.74
CA ARG A 60 -4.38 2.17 -10.80
C ARG A 60 -5.79 2.74 -11.05
N PRO A 61 -6.13 3.12 -12.31
CA PRO A 61 -7.43 3.73 -12.60
C PRO A 61 -8.55 2.77 -12.19
N VAL A 62 -9.42 3.24 -11.30
CA VAL A 62 -10.63 2.53 -10.82
C VAL A 62 -11.71 2.41 -11.91
N SER A 63 -11.50 3.04 -13.06
CA SER A 63 -12.52 3.19 -14.10
C SER A 63 -12.04 2.55 -15.40
N PHE A 64 -12.45 1.31 -15.60
CA PHE A 64 -12.85 0.85 -16.92
C PHE A 64 -14.35 0.53 -16.85
N SER A 65 -15.18 1.56 -16.98
CA SER A 65 -16.59 1.38 -17.31
C SER A 65 -16.68 0.94 -18.77
N GLU A 66 -16.41 -0.34 -19.02
CA GLU A 66 -16.84 -1.04 -20.23
C GLU A 66 -16.99 -2.57 -19.98
N GLY A 67 -17.23 -2.99 -18.73
CA GLY A 67 -17.38 -4.43 -18.46
C GLY A 67 -17.52 -4.91 -17.01
N GLY A 68 -17.73 -4.04 -16.02
CA GLY A 68 -18.26 -4.48 -14.71
C GLY A 68 -17.28 -5.18 -13.74
N LEU A 69 -15.98 -4.88 -13.77
CA LEU A 69 -15.06 -5.27 -12.69
C LEU A 69 -14.94 -4.14 -11.66
N SER A 70 -15.91 -4.08 -10.73
CA SER A 70 -15.87 -3.18 -9.58
C SER A 70 -14.93 -3.75 -8.51
N PHE A 71 -13.67 -3.30 -8.49
CA PHE A 71 -12.81 -3.51 -7.33
C PHE A 71 -13.25 -2.56 -6.20
N SER A 72 -14.20 -2.99 -5.37
CA SER A 72 -14.66 -2.26 -4.18
C SER A 72 -13.66 -2.43 -3.04
N TYR A 73 -12.49 -1.79 -3.14
CA TYR A 73 -11.55 -1.72 -2.01
C TYR A 73 -11.82 -0.51 -1.11
N ASP A 74 -11.63 -0.67 0.20
CA ASP A 74 -11.86 0.39 1.19
C ASP A 74 -10.74 1.43 1.15
N LYS A 75 -10.87 2.41 0.25
CA LYS A 75 -9.87 3.48 0.03
C LYS A 75 -9.52 4.22 1.31
N SER A 76 -10.49 4.47 2.18
CA SER A 76 -10.31 5.20 3.44
C SER A 76 -9.41 4.41 4.40
N ALA A 77 -9.68 3.11 4.58
CA ALA A 77 -8.88 2.24 5.43
C ALA A 77 -7.46 2.05 4.89
N ILE A 78 -7.30 1.85 3.58
CA ILE A 78 -5.98 1.71 2.93
C ILE A 78 -5.17 3.01 3.08
N THR A 79 -5.79 4.17 2.86
CA THR A 79 -5.12 5.47 2.97
C THR A 79 -4.72 5.77 4.42
N ALA A 80 -5.58 5.49 5.39
CA ALA A 80 -5.25 5.65 6.81
C ALA A 80 -4.10 4.73 7.24
N PHE A 81 -4.11 3.47 6.79
CA PHE A 81 -3.03 2.53 7.03
C PHE A 81 -1.71 2.99 6.38
N TYR A 82 -1.75 3.49 5.15
CA TYR A 82 -0.57 4.02 4.46
C TYR A 82 0.06 5.21 5.18
N ASN A 83 -0.78 6.14 5.66
CA ASN A 83 -0.32 7.28 6.46
C ASN A 83 0.42 6.84 7.74
N LEU A 84 -0.16 5.87 8.48
CA LEU A 84 0.48 5.31 9.67
C LEU A 84 1.81 4.65 9.32
N LEU A 85 1.84 3.91 8.22
CA LEU A 85 3.01 3.17 7.75
C LEU A 85 4.15 4.10 7.34
N CYS A 86 3.84 5.21 6.65
CA CYS A 86 4.82 6.25 6.33
C CYS A 86 5.46 6.85 7.59
N ARG A 87 4.64 7.13 8.62
CA ARG A 87 5.13 7.63 9.92
C ARG A 87 6.02 6.62 10.63
N GLN A 88 5.64 5.34 10.65
CA GLN A 88 6.43 4.28 11.28
C GLN A 88 7.76 4.02 10.57
N LEU A 89 7.79 4.12 9.24
CA LEU A 89 9.00 3.94 8.45
C LEU A 89 9.87 5.21 8.35
N GLY A 90 9.36 6.37 8.80
CA GLY A 90 10.01 7.67 8.60
C GLY A 90 10.13 8.05 7.12
N ARG A 91 9.18 7.64 6.28
CA ARG A 91 9.18 7.88 4.83
C ARG A 91 8.14 8.92 4.42
N VAL A 92 8.39 9.57 3.28
CA VAL A 92 7.46 10.52 2.68
C VAL A 92 6.20 9.78 2.22
N ASN A 93 5.05 10.37 2.53
CA ASN A 93 3.76 9.90 2.05
C ASN A 93 3.63 10.24 0.54
N LEU A 94 3.60 9.22 -0.31
CA LEU A 94 3.49 9.40 -1.77
C LEU A 94 2.04 9.65 -2.23
N LEU A 95 1.05 9.44 -1.37
CA LEU A 95 -0.37 9.70 -1.65
C LEU A 95 -0.79 11.13 -1.28
N GLU A 96 -0.03 11.78 -0.40
CA GLU A 96 -0.31 13.16 -0.03
C GLU A 96 0.17 14.05 -1.18
N GLU A 97 -0.77 14.57 -1.97
CA GLU A 97 -0.48 15.74 -2.80
C GLU A 97 -0.03 16.83 -1.85
N LYS A 98 1.26 17.17 -1.93
CA LYS A 98 1.85 18.25 -1.15
C LYS A 98 0.99 19.48 -1.45
N ALA A 99 0.14 19.86 -0.50
CA ALA A 99 -0.64 21.08 -0.60
C ALA A 99 0.39 22.21 -0.64
N THR A 100 0.76 22.63 -1.86
CA THR A 100 1.44 23.89 -2.04
C THR A 100 0.41 24.92 -1.61
N VAL A 101 0.50 25.35 -0.36
CA VAL A 101 -0.11 26.59 0.10
C VAL A 101 0.44 27.66 -0.85
N ARG A 102 -0.33 27.98 -1.89
CA ARG A 102 -0.15 29.22 -2.62
C ARG A 102 -0.60 30.29 -1.65
N ASP A 103 0.34 30.75 -0.84
CA ASP A 103 0.20 31.95 -0.05
C ASP A 103 -0.11 33.09 -1.04
N ILE A 104 -1.37 33.50 -1.08
CA ILE A 104 -1.84 34.65 -1.87
C ILE A 104 -1.72 35.95 -1.07
N THR A 105 -0.96 35.96 0.04
CA THR A 105 -0.90 37.09 0.97
C THR A 105 -0.09 38.28 0.42
N ASN A 106 0.43 38.21 -0.82
CA ASN A 106 1.19 39.30 -1.44
C ASN A 106 0.49 39.99 -2.62
N MET A 107 -0.85 40.03 -2.65
CA MET A 107 -1.61 40.88 -3.57
C MET A 107 -2.38 41.98 -2.81
N PHE A 108 -1.66 42.93 -2.23
CA PHE A 108 -2.19 44.23 -1.83
C PHE A 108 -1.18 45.32 -2.16
#